data_AF-A0A3B3ZIU7-F1
#
_entry.id   AF-A0A3B3ZIU7-F1
#
_cell.length_a   1.000
_cell.length_b   1.000
_cell.length_c   1.000
_cell.angle_alpha   90.00
_cell.angle_beta   90.00
_cell.angle_gamma   90.00
#
_symmetry.space_group_name_H-M   'P 1'
#
loop_
_entity.id
_entity.type
_entity.pdbx_description
1 polymer ?
#
loop_
_entity_poly.entity_id
_entity_poly.type
_entity_poly.pdbx_seq_one_letter_code
_entity_poly.pdbx_strand_id
1 'polypeptide(L)'
;MQTVVLLLLISCAVNGAQDNLNGAKPAQCCDGSVSMAVGALTEKVANLMDKMTQVEAKLDQTETELTQLKSITLALSDTPKIAFSASLYETGSGDTGPFNTVTPLKYKKVYANFGSNYNPATGIFTATVKGVYFFRFTMFNNLNSTPNSFLVLRKNEEQIVSIWDISGSDANDTGSNAAVLPLEAGDTVYVELQANRQVYDDETHYNTFTGFLLFTI
;
A
#
# COMPACT_ATOMS: atom_id res chain seq x y z
N MET A 1 5.64 38.75 39.67
CA MET A 1 5.73 38.89 41.15
C MET A 1 5.89 40.35 41.58
N GLN A 2 6.81 41.11 40.98
CA GLN A 2 7.06 42.54 41.32
C GLN A 2 5.86 43.48 41.10
N THR A 3 5.06 43.28 40.04
CA THR A 3 3.93 44.16 39.70
C THR A 3 2.74 44.02 40.65
N VAL A 4 2.57 42.84 41.26
CA VAL A 4 1.47 42.54 42.21
C VAL A 4 1.76 43.14 43.58
N VAL A 5 3.03 43.10 44.01
CA VAL A 5 3.50 43.76 45.25
C VAL A 5 3.29 45.28 45.16
N LEU A 6 3.50 45.87 43.97
CA LEU A 6 3.30 47.31 43.77
C LEU A 6 1.83 47.73 43.88
N LEU A 7 0.90 46.92 43.36
CA LEU A 7 -0.55 47.17 43.47
C LEU A 7 -1.05 47.03 44.92
N LEU A 8 -0.53 46.06 45.69
CA LEU A 8 -0.86 45.89 47.12
C LEU A 8 -0.34 47.05 47.98
N LEU A 9 0.84 47.59 47.67
CA LEU A 9 1.37 48.78 48.34
C LEU A 9 0.55 50.03 48.03
N ILE A 10 0.01 50.15 46.80
CA ILE A 10 -0.86 51.29 46.42
C ILE A 10 -2.21 51.21 47.15
N SER A 11 -2.82 50.02 47.31
CA SER A 11 -4.06 49.90 48.09
C SER A 11 -3.89 50.27 49.57
N CYS A 12 -2.73 49.97 50.16
CA CYS A 12 -2.41 50.38 51.52
C CYS A 12 -2.17 51.90 51.62
N ALA A 13 -1.52 52.49 50.62
CA ALA A 13 -1.23 53.93 50.59
C ALA A 13 -2.49 54.79 50.37
N VAL A 14 -3.45 54.33 49.55
CA VAL A 14 -4.71 55.06 49.30
C VAL A 14 -5.64 55.00 50.52
N ASN A 15 -5.68 53.88 51.26
CA ASN A 15 -6.45 53.80 52.51
C ASN A 15 -5.84 54.64 53.64
N GLY A 16 -4.51 54.77 53.70
CA GLY A 16 -3.84 55.59 54.72
C GLY A 16 -4.02 57.10 54.58
N ALA A 17 -4.44 57.59 53.40
CA ALA A 17 -4.65 59.01 53.14
C ALA A 17 -6.06 59.51 53.49
N GLN A 18 -7.05 58.61 53.65
CA GLN A 18 -8.44 58.98 53.90
C GLN A 18 -8.83 59.02 55.40
N ASP A 19 -7.99 58.47 56.30
CA ASP A 19 -8.34 58.22 57.71
C ASP A 19 -8.02 59.36 58.69
N ASN A 20 -7.64 60.56 58.22
CA ASN A 20 -7.18 61.63 59.12
C ASN A 20 -8.27 62.58 59.65
N LEU A 21 -9.55 62.17 59.66
CA LEU A 21 -10.65 62.90 60.30
C LEU A 21 -11.73 61.92 60.77
N ASN A 22 -11.51 61.28 61.92
CA ASN A 22 -12.49 60.89 62.95
C ASN A 22 -11.96 59.69 63.74
N GLY A 23 -11.80 59.83 65.06
CA GLY A 23 -11.20 58.84 65.96
C GLY A 23 -12.02 57.56 66.15
N ALA A 24 -12.10 56.72 65.12
CA ALA A 24 -12.48 55.32 65.22
C ALA A 24 -11.21 54.45 65.13
N LYS A 25 -11.10 53.43 65.99
CA LYS A 25 -10.06 52.38 65.87
C LYS A 25 -10.03 51.90 64.42
N PRO A 26 -8.86 51.76 63.79
CA PRO A 26 -8.79 51.17 62.45
C PRO A 26 -9.31 49.75 62.59
N ALA A 27 -10.44 49.46 61.95
CA ALA A 27 -10.86 48.09 61.73
C ALA A 27 -9.70 47.41 61.00
N GLN A 28 -9.15 46.38 61.61
CA GLN A 28 -8.09 45.58 61.02
C GLN A 28 -8.70 44.80 59.85
N CYS A 29 -8.89 45.49 58.72
CA CYS A 29 -9.19 44.91 57.42
C CYS A 29 -7.90 44.34 56.84
N CYS A 30 -7.30 43.37 57.53
CA CYS A 30 -6.23 42.55 56.97
C CYS A 30 -6.80 41.14 56.83
N ASP A 31 -7.46 41.01 55.70
CA ASP A 31 -8.33 39.96 55.24
C ASP A 31 -7.54 38.66 54.96
N GLY A 32 -7.34 37.84 56.01
CA GLY A 32 -6.71 36.52 55.88
C GLY A 32 -7.46 35.59 54.91
N SER A 33 -8.77 35.82 54.74
CA SER A 33 -9.61 35.07 53.79
C SER A 33 -9.24 35.40 52.33
N VAL A 34 -9.02 36.69 52.03
CA VAL A 34 -8.61 37.15 50.69
C VAL A 34 -7.20 36.69 50.35
N SER A 35 -6.26 36.72 51.29
CA SER A 35 -4.89 36.21 51.05
C SER A 35 -4.87 34.71 50.68
N MET A 36 -5.62 33.88 51.40
CA MET A 36 -5.76 32.45 51.09
C MET A 36 -6.47 32.20 49.76
N ALA A 37 -7.53 32.97 49.46
CA ALA A 37 -8.25 32.88 48.19
C ALA A 37 -7.37 33.29 47.00
N VAL A 38 -6.55 34.33 47.15
CA VAL A 38 -5.57 34.77 46.14
C VAL A 38 -4.49 33.70 45.93
N GLY A 39 -3.97 33.11 47.00
CA GLY A 39 -2.99 32.01 46.95
C GLY A 39 -3.50 30.79 46.17
N ALA A 40 -4.72 30.32 46.50
CA ALA A 40 -5.36 29.22 45.79
C ALA A 40 -5.67 29.55 44.32
N LEU A 41 -5.98 30.81 44.00
CA LEU A 41 -6.17 31.26 42.63
C LEU A 41 -4.86 31.25 41.84
N THR A 42 -3.74 31.69 42.43
CA THR A 42 -2.42 31.62 41.80
C THR A 42 -1.99 30.19 41.48
N GLU A 43 -2.24 29.23 42.38
CA GLU A 43 -1.92 27.82 42.14
C GLU A 43 -2.78 27.22 41.02
N LYS A 44 -4.08 27.55 40.98
CA LYS A 44 -4.95 27.17 39.86
C LYS A 44 -4.48 27.75 38.53
N VAL A 45 -4.03 29.01 38.50
CA VAL A 45 -3.50 29.66 37.29
C VAL A 45 -2.21 28.98 36.83
N ALA A 46 -1.29 28.66 37.74
CA ALA A 46 -0.06 27.93 37.41
C ALA A 46 -0.38 26.53 36.83
N ASN A 47 -1.27 25.78 37.47
CA ASN A 47 -1.71 24.47 36.98
C ASN A 47 -2.40 24.55 35.60
N LEU A 48 -3.13 25.63 35.32
CA LEU A 48 -3.73 25.86 34.01
C LEU A 48 -2.68 26.19 32.94
N MET A 49 -1.65 26.97 33.29
CA MET A 49 -0.53 27.28 32.38
C MET A 49 0.27 26.02 32.02
N ASP A 50 0.53 25.14 32.98
CA ASP A 50 1.21 23.86 32.72
C ASP A 50 0.37 22.96 31.81
N LYS A 51 -0.94 22.87 32.06
CA LYS A 51 -1.87 22.14 31.19
C LYS A 51 -1.94 22.74 29.79
N MET A 52 -1.90 24.06 29.66
CA MET A 52 -1.92 24.75 28.36
C MET A 52 -0.67 24.40 27.56
N THR A 53 0.51 24.50 28.18
CA THR A 53 1.79 24.13 27.57
C THR A 53 1.79 22.65 27.16
N GLN A 54 1.20 21.78 27.98
CA GLN A 54 1.06 20.36 27.68
C GLN A 54 0.09 20.09 26.51
N VAL A 55 -0.98 20.89 26.36
CA VAL A 55 -1.90 20.81 25.23
C VAL A 55 -1.24 21.29 23.95
N GLU A 56 -0.48 22.39 23.99
CA GLU A 56 0.28 22.91 22.85
C GLU A 56 1.30 21.88 22.36
N ALA A 57 2.09 21.30 23.27
CA ALA A 57 3.05 20.25 22.91
C ALA A 57 2.38 19.01 22.28
N LYS A 58 1.20 18.62 22.79
CA LYS A 58 0.42 17.52 22.19
C LYS A 58 -0.17 17.88 20.83
N LEU A 59 -0.55 19.13 20.63
CA LEU A 59 -1.04 19.61 19.33
C LEU A 59 0.07 19.55 18.29
N ASP A 60 1.25 20.09 18.60
CA ASP A 60 2.42 20.05 17.72
C ASP A 60 2.83 18.61 17.37
N GLN A 61 2.78 17.71 18.36
CA GLN A 61 3.01 16.29 18.12
C GLN A 61 1.97 15.69 17.17
N THR A 62 0.68 15.98 17.39
CA THR A 62 -0.42 15.46 16.55
C THR A 62 -0.32 15.99 15.12
N GLU A 63 0.05 17.26 14.93
CA GLU A 63 0.26 17.85 13.62
C GLU A 63 1.43 17.21 12.87
N THR A 64 2.50 16.87 13.59
CA THR A 64 3.66 16.14 13.06
C THR A 64 3.26 14.74 12.60
N GLU A 65 2.56 13.99 13.47
CA GLU A 65 2.05 12.64 13.15
C GLU A 65 1.08 12.67 11.96
N LEU A 66 0.18 13.66 11.90
CA LEU A 66 -0.76 13.81 10.79
C LEU A 66 -0.03 14.10 9.47
N THR A 67 1.03 14.89 9.51
CA THR A 67 1.85 15.21 8.33
C THR A 67 2.57 13.96 7.81
N GLN A 68 3.12 13.13 8.71
CA GLN A 68 3.71 11.84 8.35
C GLN A 68 2.68 10.85 7.80
N LEU A 69 1.48 10.78 8.40
CA LEU A 69 0.42 9.90 7.91
C LEU A 69 -0.03 10.30 6.50
N LYS A 70 -0.12 11.61 6.23
CA LYS A 70 -0.44 12.14 4.89
C LYS A 70 0.63 11.75 3.87
N SER A 71 1.92 11.88 4.20
CA SER A 71 3.00 11.52 3.27
C SER A 71 3.01 10.02 2.95
N ILE A 72 2.80 9.16 3.95
CA ILE A 72 2.65 7.71 3.76
C ILE A 72 1.43 7.40 2.87
N THR A 73 0.31 8.06 3.11
CA THR A 73 -0.92 7.86 2.32
C THR A 73 -0.70 8.20 0.85
N LEU A 74 0.02 9.29 0.56
CA LEU A 74 0.38 9.69 -0.81
C LEU A 74 1.34 8.68 -1.46
N ALA A 75 2.37 8.23 -0.74
CA ALA A 75 3.29 7.21 -1.25
C ALA A 75 2.58 5.89 -1.57
N LEU A 76 1.61 5.49 -0.74
CA LEU A 76 0.79 4.30 -0.99
C LEU A 76 -0.19 4.49 -2.15
N SER A 77 -0.76 5.69 -2.35
CA SER A 77 -1.65 5.95 -3.48
C SER A 77 -0.92 5.91 -4.83
N ASP A 78 0.36 6.27 -4.84
CA ASP A 78 1.19 6.29 -6.04
C ASP A 78 1.78 4.91 -6.38
N THR A 79 1.54 3.89 -5.55
CA THR A 79 2.01 2.54 -5.84
C THR A 79 1.26 1.98 -7.06
N PRO A 80 1.97 1.59 -8.13
CA PRO A 80 1.34 1.07 -9.33
C PRO A 80 0.62 -0.25 -9.03
N LYS A 81 -0.65 -0.32 -9.43
CA LYS A 81 -1.46 -1.54 -9.31
C LYS A 81 -1.39 -2.32 -10.61
N ILE A 82 -0.49 -3.30 -10.67
CA ILE A 82 -0.25 -4.10 -11.88
C ILE A 82 -0.64 -5.54 -11.61
N ALA A 83 -1.63 -6.02 -12.35
CA ALA A 83 -2.08 -7.41 -12.31
C ALA A 83 -2.83 -7.76 -13.59
N PHE A 84 -2.56 -8.93 -14.14
CA PHE A 84 -3.33 -9.49 -15.24
C PHE A 84 -3.65 -10.96 -14.99
N SER A 85 -4.76 -11.41 -15.59
CA SER A 85 -5.11 -12.82 -15.65
C SER A 85 -5.86 -13.06 -16.96
N ALA A 86 -5.41 -14.06 -17.72
CA ALA A 86 -6.01 -14.41 -19.00
C ALA A 86 -6.04 -15.93 -19.24
N SER A 87 -6.97 -16.39 -20.07
CA SER A 87 -6.99 -17.76 -20.61
C SER A 87 -6.84 -17.79 -22.14
N LEU A 88 -6.44 -18.95 -22.67
CA LEU A 88 -5.95 -19.07 -24.05
C LEU A 88 -7.02 -18.66 -25.06
N TYR A 89 -8.20 -19.28 -25.01
CA TYR A 89 -9.32 -18.94 -25.90
C TYR A 89 -10.34 -17.98 -25.27
N GLU A 90 -10.78 -17.01 -26.07
CA GLU A 90 -11.98 -16.19 -25.79
C GLU A 90 -13.26 -17.01 -25.96
N THR A 91 -13.35 -17.73 -27.07
CA THR A 91 -14.44 -18.64 -27.46
C THR A 91 -13.88 -19.77 -28.32
N GLY A 92 -14.65 -20.86 -28.45
CA GLY A 92 -14.29 -22.00 -29.29
C GLY A 92 -13.58 -23.12 -28.52
N SER A 93 -13.14 -24.13 -29.28
CA SER A 93 -12.49 -25.35 -28.78
C SER A 93 -11.50 -25.87 -29.81
N GLY A 94 -10.39 -26.45 -29.34
CA GLY A 94 -9.43 -27.15 -30.19
C GLY A 94 -7.97 -26.89 -29.82
N ASP A 95 -7.07 -27.51 -30.58
CA ASP A 95 -5.63 -27.41 -30.34
C ASP A 95 -5.05 -26.09 -30.85
N THR A 96 -4.14 -25.51 -30.05
CA THR A 96 -3.21 -24.48 -30.49
C THR A 96 -1.87 -25.13 -30.81
N GLY A 97 -1.43 -25.02 -32.07
CA GLY A 97 -0.29 -25.77 -32.61
C GLY A 97 -0.73 -27.04 -33.36
N PRO A 98 0.21 -27.90 -33.77
CA PRO A 98 1.65 -27.70 -33.67
C PRO A 98 2.15 -26.65 -34.66
N PHE A 99 2.99 -25.74 -34.18
CA PHE A 99 3.74 -24.82 -35.03
C PHE A 99 5.14 -25.36 -35.27
N ASN A 100 5.71 -25.10 -36.45
CA ASN A 100 7.08 -25.51 -36.78
C ASN A 100 8.17 -24.66 -36.09
N THR A 101 7.77 -23.62 -35.36
CA THR A 101 8.65 -22.68 -34.65
C THR A 101 8.13 -22.44 -33.24
N VAL A 102 9.04 -22.06 -32.33
CA VAL A 102 8.67 -21.64 -30.97
C VAL A 102 7.80 -20.39 -31.06
N THR A 103 6.63 -20.42 -30.42
CA THR A 103 5.60 -19.39 -30.60
C THR A 103 5.05 -18.93 -29.24
N PRO A 104 5.08 -17.62 -28.93
CA PRO A 104 4.38 -17.08 -27.76
C PRO A 104 2.88 -17.36 -27.84
N LEU A 105 2.31 -17.90 -26.75
CA LEU A 105 0.88 -18.15 -26.64
C LEU A 105 0.13 -16.84 -26.38
N LYS A 106 -0.90 -16.60 -27.19
CA LYS A 106 -1.76 -15.42 -27.10
C LYS A 106 -2.99 -15.75 -26.28
N TYR A 107 -2.98 -15.41 -24.99
CA TYR A 107 -4.13 -15.62 -24.10
C TYR A 107 -5.15 -14.52 -24.36
N LYS A 108 -6.17 -14.85 -25.16
CA LYS A 108 -7.11 -13.87 -25.71
C LYS A 108 -8.19 -13.46 -24.72
N LYS A 109 -8.57 -14.34 -23.80
CA LYS A 109 -9.59 -14.06 -22.80
C LYS A 109 -9.02 -13.38 -21.59
N VAL A 110 -9.19 -12.07 -21.51
CA VAL A 110 -8.62 -11.26 -20.42
C VAL A 110 -9.65 -11.07 -19.31
N TYR A 111 -9.41 -11.66 -18.15
CA TYR A 111 -10.23 -11.48 -16.95
C TYR A 111 -9.88 -10.20 -16.19
N ALA A 112 -8.59 -9.84 -16.16
CA ALA A 112 -8.08 -8.63 -15.54
C ALA A 112 -6.83 -8.15 -16.26
N ASN A 113 -6.62 -6.84 -16.31
CA ASN A 113 -5.42 -6.21 -16.88
C ASN A 113 -5.18 -4.82 -16.28
N PHE A 114 -5.07 -4.76 -14.95
CA PHE A 114 -4.73 -3.53 -14.22
C PHE A 114 -3.32 -3.08 -14.60
N GLY A 115 -3.17 -1.79 -14.89
CA GLY A 115 -1.92 -1.21 -15.43
C GLY A 115 -1.76 -1.40 -16.96
N SER A 116 -2.57 -2.26 -17.60
CA SER A 116 -2.53 -2.53 -19.04
C SER A 116 -1.15 -3.05 -19.53
N ASN A 117 -0.44 -3.76 -18.67
CA ASN A 117 0.89 -4.31 -18.94
C ASN A 117 0.86 -5.61 -19.77
N TYR A 118 -0.27 -6.31 -19.83
CA TYR A 118 -0.44 -7.50 -20.66
C TYR A 118 -1.07 -7.15 -22.00
N ASN A 119 -0.47 -7.62 -23.11
CA ASN A 119 -1.00 -7.44 -24.45
C ASN A 119 -1.56 -8.77 -25.01
N PRO A 120 -2.89 -8.94 -25.11
CA PRO A 120 -3.51 -10.18 -25.60
C PRO A 120 -3.25 -10.44 -27.09
N ALA A 121 -2.88 -9.43 -27.87
CA ALA A 121 -2.55 -9.61 -29.29
C ALA A 121 -1.18 -10.29 -29.50
N THR A 122 -0.28 -10.15 -28.52
CA THR A 122 1.08 -10.72 -28.55
C THR A 122 1.28 -11.86 -27.56
N GLY A 123 0.50 -11.91 -26.48
CA GLY A 123 0.71 -12.87 -25.39
C GLY A 123 1.72 -12.40 -24.35
N ILE A 124 2.19 -11.15 -24.44
CA ILE A 124 3.37 -10.67 -23.72
C ILE A 124 2.96 -9.69 -22.63
N PHE A 125 3.47 -9.91 -21.42
CA PHE A 125 3.49 -8.94 -20.33
C PHE A 125 4.77 -8.10 -20.43
N THR A 126 4.66 -6.78 -20.26
CA THR A 126 5.82 -5.86 -20.19
C THR A 126 5.80 -5.11 -18.87
N ALA A 127 6.87 -5.22 -18.07
CA ALA A 127 6.99 -4.48 -16.82
C ALA A 127 7.15 -2.98 -17.10
N THR A 128 6.29 -2.14 -16.52
CA THR A 128 6.41 -0.66 -16.63
C THR A 128 7.19 -0.05 -15.48
N VAL A 129 7.39 -0.79 -14.40
CA VAL A 129 8.16 -0.38 -13.23
C VAL A 129 9.07 -1.50 -12.76
N LYS A 130 10.20 -1.14 -12.17
CA LYS A 130 11.09 -2.09 -11.50
C LYS A 130 10.39 -2.66 -10.26
N GLY A 131 10.50 -3.97 -10.08
CA GLY A 131 9.88 -4.62 -8.93
C GLY A 131 9.98 -6.13 -8.96
N VAL A 132 9.35 -6.76 -7.97
CA VAL A 132 9.23 -8.21 -7.87
C VAL A 132 7.83 -8.63 -8.29
N TYR A 133 7.75 -9.54 -9.25
CA TYR A 133 6.50 -9.99 -9.85
C TYR A 133 6.30 -11.49 -9.65
N PHE A 134 5.05 -11.90 -9.45
CA PHE A 134 4.66 -13.31 -9.47
C PHE A 134 4.03 -13.63 -10.83
N PHE A 135 4.39 -14.78 -11.40
CA PHE A 135 3.76 -15.32 -12.60
C PHE A 135 3.40 -16.79 -12.39
N ARG A 136 2.23 -17.19 -12.89
CA ARG A 136 1.76 -18.58 -12.94
C ARG A 136 1.13 -18.86 -14.29
N PHE A 137 1.34 -20.07 -14.80
CA PHE A 137 0.69 -20.56 -16.00
C PHE A 137 0.28 -22.02 -15.85
N THR A 138 -0.73 -22.42 -16.62
CA THR A 138 -1.22 -23.80 -16.71
C THR A 138 -1.13 -24.30 -18.14
N MET A 139 -0.98 -25.61 -18.27
CA MET A 139 -0.93 -26.35 -19.52
C MET A 139 -1.95 -27.47 -19.43
N PHE A 140 -2.80 -27.60 -20.44
CA PHE A 140 -3.65 -28.76 -20.63
C PHE A 140 -3.32 -29.43 -21.95
N ASN A 141 -3.17 -30.76 -21.90
CA ASN A 141 -2.63 -31.53 -22.99
C ASN A 141 -3.63 -31.67 -24.15
N ASN A 142 -3.15 -32.20 -25.27
CA ASN A 142 -3.84 -32.20 -26.57
C ASN A 142 -4.92 -33.30 -26.74
N LEU A 143 -5.61 -33.67 -25.66
CA LEU A 143 -6.67 -34.69 -25.61
C LEU A 143 -6.34 -36.02 -26.33
N ASN A 144 -5.06 -36.36 -26.41
CA ASN A 144 -4.56 -37.51 -27.16
C ASN A 144 -3.87 -38.47 -26.19
N SER A 145 -4.03 -39.78 -26.41
CA SER A 145 -3.38 -40.82 -25.62
C SER A 145 -1.86 -40.68 -25.58
N THR A 146 -1.25 -40.03 -26.57
CA THR A 146 0.14 -39.59 -26.49
C THR A 146 0.16 -38.07 -26.32
N PRO A 147 0.43 -37.59 -25.09
CA PRO A 147 0.79 -36.21 -24.80
C PRO A 147 1.77 -35.59 -25.79
N ASN A 148 1.61 -34.31 -26.13
CA ASN A 148 2.55 -33.57 -26.97
C ASN A 148 2.63 -32.07 -26.61
N SER A 149 2.70 -31.77 -25.31
CA SER A 149 2.72 -30.40 -24.80
C SER A 149 4.05 -30.05 -24.16
N PHE A 150 4.57 -28.86 -24.46
CA PHE A 150 5.74 -28.30 -23.76
C PHE A 150 5.65 -26.78 -23.79
N LEU A 151 5.40 -26.19 -22.62
CA LEU A 151 5.34 -24.76 -22.40
C LEU A 151 6.53 -24.27 -21.59
N VAL A 152 7.05 -23.10 -21.96
CA VAL A 152 8.16 -22.44 -21.25
C VAL A 152 7.75 -21.02 -20.88
N LEU A 153 7.96 -20.64 -19.62
CA LEU A 153 7.90 -19.23 -19.21
C LEU A 153 9.25 -18.57 -19.51
N ARG A 154 9.21 -17.52 -20.31
CA ARG A 154 10.37 -16.70 -20.68
C ARG A 154 10.36 -15.37 -19.94
N LYS A 155 11.54 -14.92 -19.52
CA LYS A 155 11.83 -13.52 -19.21
C LYS A 155 12.77 -13.01 -20.31
N ASN A 156 12.31 -12.10 -21.14
CA ASN A 156 13.01 -11.74 -22.38
C ASN A 156 13.33 -13.02 -23.17
N GLU A 157 14.59 -13.30 -23.48
CA GLU A 157 15.02 -14.54 -24.16
C GLU A 157 15.40 -15.67 -23.18
N GLU A 158 15.41 -15.42 -21.86
CA GLU A 158 15.83 -16.39 -20.85
C GLU A 158 14.69 -17.34 -20.46
N GLN A 159 14.95 -18.65 -20.48
CA GLN A 159 14.04 -19.66 -19.96
C GLN A 159 14.07 -19.68 -18.44
N ILE A 160 12.91 -19.52 -17.81
CA ILE A 160 12.77 -19.45 -16.34
C ILE A 160 12.30 -20.79 -15.77
N VAL A 161 11.11 -21.22 -16.15
CA VAL A 161 10.47 -22.46 -15.71
C VAL A 161 9.67 -23.05 -16.86
N SER A 162 9.32 -24.33 -16.77
CA SER A 162 8.59 -25.01 -17.83
C SER A 162 7.62 -26.06 -17.32
N ILE A 163 6.72 -26.48 -18.21
CA ILE A 163 5.83 -27.63 -18.05
C ILE A 163 6.02 -28.49 -19.29
N TRP A 164 6.33 -29.77 -19.11
CA TRP A 164 6.66 -30.67 -20.21
C TRP A 164 5.97 -32.01 -20.03
N ASP A 165 5.16 -32.40 -21.02
CA ASP A 165 4.52 -33.71 -21.08
C ASP A 165 4.35 -34.16 -22.55
N ILE A 166 5.18 -35.12 -22.98
CA ILE A 166 5.24 -35.64 -24.36
C ILE A 166 5.17 -37.17 -24.46
N SER A 167 4.91 -37.83 -23.34
CA SER A 167 4.91 -39.29 -23.27
C SER A 167 3.94 -39.75 -22.21
N GLY A 168 2.97 -40.56 -22.62
CA GLY A 168 1.90 -41.03 -21.77
C GLY A 168 1.02 -42.00 -22.54
N SER A 169 -0.02 -42.49 -21.87
CA SER A 169 -1.01 -43.41 -22.46
C SER A 169 -2.45 -42.96 -22.22
N ASP A 170 -2.63 -41.83 -21.54
CA ASP A 170 -3.89 -41.17 -21.23
C ASP A 170 -3.98 -39.82 -21.93
N ALA A 171 -5.19 -39.25 -21.94
CA ALA A 171 -5.53 -38.11 -22.78
C ALA A 171 -5.66 -36.78 -22.00
N ASN A 172 -5.75 -36.84 -20.67
CA ASN A 172 -6.16 -35.72 -19.85
C ASN A 172 -5.10 -35.39 -18.80
N ASP A 173 -4.05 -34.71 -19.24
CA ASP A 173 -2.99 -34.23 -18.36
C ASP A 173 -3.03 -32.72 -18.22
N THR A 174 -2.79 -32.26 -17.00
CA THR A 174 -2.57 -30.84 -16.71
C THR A 174 -1.30 -30.65 -15.90
N GLY A 175 -0.57 -29.60 -16.24
CA GLY A 175 0.56 -29.13 -15.46
C GLY A 175 0.38 -27.66 -15.10
N SER A 176 1.01 -27.25 -14.01
CA SER A 176 1.12 -25.84 -13.66
C SER A 176 2.48 -25.54 -13.08
N ASN A 177 3.00 -24.36 -13.37
CA ASN A 177 4.27 -23.89 -12.81
C ASN A 177 4.19 -22.38 -12.56
N ALA A 178 5.10 -21.87 -11.72
CA ALA A 178 5.11 -20.48 -11.31
C ALA A 178 6.53 -20.01 -11.00
N ALA A 179 6.76 -18.70 -11.08
CA ALA A 179 8.01 -18.07 -10.71
C ALA A 179 7.78 -16.70 -10.08
N VAL A 180 8.63 -16.34 -9.14
CA VAL A 180 8.76 -14.97 -8.61
C VAL A 180 10.02 -14.37 -9.22
N LEU A 181 9.88 -13.25 -9.94
CA LEU A 181 10.95 -12.68 -10.75
C LEU A 181 11.19 -11.20 -10.43
N PRO A 182 12.45 -10.79 -10.18
CA PRO A 182 12.81 -9.38 -10.25
C PRO A 182 12.83 -8.95 -11.72
N LEU A 183 12.09 -7.88 -12.03
CA LEU A 183 12.01 -7.29 -13.36
C LEU A 183 12.48 -5.83 -13.31
N GLU A 184 13.22 -5.43 -14.34
CA GLU A 184 13.44 -4.02 -14.66
C GLU A 184 12.29 -3.49 -15.51
N ALA A 185 12.12 -2.16 -15.56
CA ALA A 185 11.18 -1.55 -16.49
C ALA A 185 11.60 -1.86 -17.94
N GLY A 186 10.66 -2.38 -18.74
CA GLY A 186 10.89 -2.84 -20.11
C GLY A 186 11.12 -4.36 -20.24
N ASP A 187 11.38 -5.08 -19.13
CA ASP A 187 11.47 -6.54 -19.18
C ASP A 187 10.13 -7.14 -19.63
N THR A 188 10.22 -8.17 -20.46
CA THR A 188 9.07 -8.89 -21.01
C THR A 188 8.95 -10.28 -20.41
N VAL A 189 7.73 -10.73 -20.16
CA VAL A 189 7.43 -12.08 -19.66
C VAL A 189 6.29 -12.68 -20.47
N TYR A 190 6.47 -13.90 -20.94
CA TYR A 190 5.48 -14.60 -21.76
C TYR A 190 5.63 -16.11 -21.67
N VAL A 191 4.57 -16.84 -22.03
CA VAL A 191 4.59 -18.29 -22.14
C VAL A 191 4.73 -18.65 -23.62
N GLU A 192 5.70 -19.48 -23.96
CA GLU A 192 5.90 -19.99 -25.31
C GLU A 192 5.56 -21.47 -25.42
N LEU A 193 4.92 -21.82 -26.52
CA LEU A 193 4.75 -23.19 -26.98
C LEU A 193 5.98 -23.59 -27.79
N GLN A 194 6.64 -24.67 -27.39
CA GLN A 194 7.82 -25.16 -28.12
C GLN A 194 7.45 -25.70 -29.50
N ALA A 195 8.42 -25.72 -30.43
CA ALA A 195 8.20 -26.18 -31.79
C ALA A 195 7.70 -27.65 -31.82
N ASN A 196 6.74 -27.91 -32.71
CA ASN A 196 6.07 -29.20 -32.91
C ASN A 196 5.30 -29.71 -31.68
N ARG A 197 4.88 -28.79 -30.80
CA ARG A 197 4.04 -29.07 -29.63
C ARG A 197 2.70 -28.38 -29.78
N GLN A 198 1.70 -28.86 -29.06
CA GLN A 198 0.35 -28.33 -29.09
C GLN A 198 -0.29 -28.41 -27.71
N VAL A 199 -1.27 -27.56 -27.44
CA VAL A 199 -2.10 -27.59 -26.22
C VAL A 199 -3.57 -27.47 -26.61
N TYR A 200 -4.46 -28.09 -25.85
CA TYR A 200 -5.91 -28.00 -26.10
C TYR A 200 -6.54 -26.99 -25.15
N ASP A 201 -7.48 -26.19 -25.65
CA ASP A 201 -8.35 -25.34 -24.83
C ASP A 201 -9.78 -25.36 -25.37
N ASP A 202 -10.74 -25.09 -24.49
CA ASP A 202 -12.14 -24.88 -24.85
C ASP A 202 -12.84 -23.88 -23.91
N GLU A 203 -14.18 -23.87 -23.93
CA GLU A 203 -15.01 -22.98 -23.12
C GLU A 203 -14.83 -23.15 -21.60
N THR A 204 -14.13 -24.20 -21.15
CA THR A 204 -13.79 -24.41 -19.74
C THR A 204 -12.45 -23.79 -19.33
N HIS A 205 -11.66 -23.26 -20.29
CA HIS A 205 -10.47 -22.43 -20.06
C HIS A 205 -9.38 -23.07 -19.19
N TYR A 206 -8.79 -24.16 -19.67
CA TYR A 206 -7.76 -24.90 -18.94
C TYR A 206 -6.40 -24.20 -18.91
N ASN A 207 -6.07 -23.45 -19.97
CA ASN A 207 -4.77 -22.81 -20.14
C ASN A 207 -4.85 -21.35 -19.71
N THR A 208 -4.20 -21.04 -18.60
CA THR A 208 -4.21 -19.72 -17.96
C THR A 208 -2.82 -19.15 -17.89
N PHE A 209 -2.72 -17.82 -17.94
CA PHE A 209 -1.51 -17.07 -17.64
C PHE A 209 -1.89 -15.87 -16.79
N THR A 210 -1.29 -15.79 -15.61
CA THR A 210 -1.60 -14.79 -14.58
C THR A 210 -0.29 -14.23 -14.06
N GLY A 211 -0.27 -12.92 -13.82
CA GLY A 211 0.85 -12.31 -13.10
C GLY A 211 0.52 -10.96 -12.49
N PHE A 212 1.24 -10.59 -11.45
CA PHE A 212 1.03 -9.35 -10.71
C PHE A 212 2.30 -8.88 -10.00
N LEU A 213 2.37 -7.57 -9.78
CA LEU A 213 3.41 -6.93 -8.98
C LEU A 213 3.18 -7.24 -7.50
N LEU A 214 4.21 -7.76 -6.83
CA LEU A 214 4.20 -7.94 -5.37
C LEU A 214 4.57 -6.63 -4.67
N PHE A 215 5.68 -6.02 -5.10
CA PHE A 215 6.17 -4.74 -4.60
C PHE A 215 7.20 -4.15 -5.55
N THR A 216 7.28 -2.83 -5.60
CA THR A 216 8.32 -2.08 -6.33
C THR A 216 9.66 -2.15 -5.58
N ILE A 217 10.77 -2.02 -6.31
CA ILE A 217 12.15 -1.90 -5.77
C ILE A 217 12.74 -0.56 -6.17
#